data_AF-D9Q2F7-F1
#
_entry.id   AF-D9Q2F7-F1
#
_cell.length_a   1.000
_cell.length_b   1.000
_cell.length_c   1.000
_cell.angle_alpha   90.00
_cell.angle_beta   90.00
_cell.angle_gamma   90.00
#
_symmetry.space_group_name_H-M   'P 1'
#
loop_
_entity.id
_entity.type
_entity.pdbx_description
1 polymer ?
#
loop_
_entity_poly.entity_id
_entity_poly.type
_entity_poly.pdbx_seq_one_letter_code
_entity_poly.pdbx_strand_id
1 'polypeptide(L)' 'MKARVTKRGNLAFIETELGQKAVIPWDTLCSFIARYNLDVTVEGGQMPKCVEYTPHSQEEVEIDVEGEDEEDSS' A
#
# COMPACT_ATOMS: atom_id res chain seq x y z
N MET A 1 -9.62 -9.67 -1.27
CA MET A 1 -9.82 -9.37 -2.71
C MET A 1 -8.73 -10.09 -3.48
N LYS A 2 -9.05 -10.80 -4.56
CA LYS A 2 -8.06 -11.55 -5.33
C LYS A 2 -7.27 -10.65 -6.26
N ALA A 3 -5.98 -10.91 -6.37
CA ALA A 3 -5.10 -10.23 -7.30
C ALA A 3 -4.06 -11.17 -7.92
N ARG A 4 -3.78 -10.96 -9.20
CA ARG A 4 -2.71 -11.63 -9.93
C ARG A 4 -1.49 -10.72 -9.96
N VAL A 5 -0.33 -11.27 -9.66
CA VAL A 5 0.93 -10.53 -9.66
C VAL A 5 1.90 -11.15 -10.67
N THR A 6 2.45 -10.32 -11.55
CA THR A 6 3.50 -10.71 -12.49
C THR A 6 4.76 -9.92 -12.19
N LYS A 7 5.89 -10.60 -11.99
CA LYS A 7 7.20 -9.95 -11.80
C LYS A 7 7.85 -9.65 -13.16
N ARG A 8 8.33 -8.43 -13.36
CA ARG A 8 9.22 -8.08 -14.48
C ARG A 8 10.38 -7.22 -13.97
N GLY A 9 11.58 -7.80 -13.93
CA GLY A 9 12.73 -7.16 -13.30
C GLY A 9 12.46 -6.86 -11.83
N ASN A 10 12.57 -5.58 -11.44
CA ASN A 10 12.32 -5.09 -10.08
C ASN A 10 10.91 -4.54 -9.88
N LEU A 11 9.98 -4.77 -10.82
CA LEU A 11 8.61 -4.30 -10.73
C LEU A 11 7.62 -5.47 -10.56
N ALA A 12 6.60 -5.22 -9.76
CA ALA A 12 5.41 -6.05 -9.61
C ALA A 12 4.24 -5.39 -10.37
N PHE A 13 3.65 -6.14 -11.30
CA PHE A 13 2.43 -5.77 -12.00
C PHE A 13 1.28 -6.50 -11.32
N ILE A 14 0.31 -5.75 -10.81
CA ILE A 14 -0.81 -6.29 -10.02
C ILE A 14 -2.10 -6.02 -10.79
N GLU A 15 -2.92 -7.06 -10.96
CA GLU A 15 -4.25 -6.98 -11.56
C GLU A 15 -5.26 -7.62 -10.62
N THR A 16 -6.22 -6.84 -10.12
CA THR A 16 -7.28 -7.35 -9.24
C THR A 16 -8.36 -8.06 -10.03
N GLU A 17 -9.16 -8.89 -9.36
CA GLU A 17 -10.34 -9.54 -9.96
C GLU A 17 -11.39 -8.54 -10.49
N LEU A 18 -11.32 -7.27 -10.05
CA LEU A 18 -12.16 -6.16 -10.51
C LEU A 18 -11.57 -5.42 -11.73
N GLY A 19 -10.43 -5.87 -12.26
CA GLY A 19 -9.74 -5.24 -13.40
C GLY A 19 -8.91 -4.01 -13.05
N GLN A 20 -8.73 -3.70 -11.77
CA GLN A 20 -7.84 -2.60 -11.36
C GLN A 20 -6.39 -3.02 -11.54
N LYS A 21 -5.57 -2.11 -12.05
CA LYS A 21 -4.16 -2.36 -12.36
C LYS A 21 -3.27 -1.43 -11.58
N ALA A 22 -2.20 -1.98 -11.02
CA ALA A 22 -1.17 -1.22 -10.33
C ALA A 22 0.22 -1.73 -10.71
N VAL A 23 1.20 -0.83 -10.69
CA VAL A 23 2.61 -1.17 -10.86
C VAL A 23 3.37 -0.59 -9.69
N ILE A 24 4.09 -1.44 -8.97
CA ILE A 24 4.87 -1.06 -7.80
C ILE A 24 6.25 -1.72 -7.83
N PRO A 25 7.22 -1.23 -7.06
CA PRO A 25 8.47 -1.94 -6.80
C PRO A 25 8.25 -3.33 -6.16
N TRP A 26 9.01 -4.34 -6.60
CA TRP A 26 8.87 -5.73 -6.15
C TRP A 26 9.11 -5.91 -4.64
N ASP A 27 10.04 -5.15 -4.09
CA ASP A 27 10.37 -5.09 -2.67
C ASP A 27 9.21 -4.54 -1.80
N THR A 28 8.39 -3.65 -2.34
CA THR A 28 7.23 -3.08 -1.64
C THR A 28 5.98 -3.97 -1.67
N LEU A 29 5.99 -5.05 -2.45
CA LEU A 29 4.81 -5.89 -2.71
C LEU A 29 4.14 -6.40 -1.43
N CYS A 30 4.91 -6.83 -0.43
CA CYS A 30 4.35 -7.34 0.83
C CYS A 30 3.56 -6.28 1.60
N SER A 31 4.10 -5.05 1.68
CA SER A 31 3.41 -3.93 2.34
C SER A 31 2.11 -3.56 1.61
N PHE A 32 2.13 -3.63 0.28
CA PHE A 32 0.96 -3.40 -0.55
C PHE A 32 -0.12 -4.47 -0.31
N ILE A 33 0.26 -5.75 -0.32
CA ILE A 33 -0.64 -6.86 -0.03
C ILE A 33 -1.29 -6.72 1.35
N ALA A 34 -0.50 -6.41 2.37
CA ALA A 34 -0.98 -6.23 3.73
C ALA A 34 -1.95 -5.04 3.85
N ARG A 35 -1.60 -3.90 3.25
CA ARG A 35 -2.40 -2.67 3.29
C ARG A 35 -3.78 -2.84 2.65
N TYR A 36 -3.88 -3.60 1.56
CA TYR A 36 -5.11 -3.78 0.81
C TYR A 36 -5.79 -5.14 1.05
N ASN A 37 -5.25 -5.95 1.98
CA ASN A 37 -5.72 -7.29 2.31
C ASN A 37 -6.00 -8.15 1.06
N LEU A 38 -4.99 -8.23 0.19
CA LEU A 38 -5.08 -8.92 -1.10
C LEU A 38 -4.73 -10.40 -0.96
N ASP A 39 -5.51 -11.25 -1.62
CA ASP A 39 -5.20 -12.66 -1.84
C ASP A 39 -4.47 -12.77 -3.19
N VAL A 40 -3.15 -12.92 -3.14
CA VAL A 40 -2.27 -12.81 -4.31
C VAL A 40 -1.78 -14.14 -4.84
N THR A 41 -1.84 -14.30 -6.16
CA THR A 41 -1.15 -15.37 -6.90
C THR A 41 -0.05 -14.78 -7.76
N VAL A 42 1.20 -15.23 -7.57
CA VAL A 42 2.36 -14.77 -8.35
C VAL A 42 2.63 -15.70 -9.54
N GLU A 43 2.52 -15.18 -10.76
CA GLU A 43 2.90 -15.90 -11.98
C GLU A 43 4.42 -16.18 -12.00
N GLY A 44 4.80 -17.43 -12.27
CA GLY A 44 6.22 -17.83 -12.36
C GLY A 44 6.88 -18.21 -11.03
N GLY A 45 6.13 -18.20 -9.92
CA GLY A 45 6.48 -18.95 -8.71
C GLY A 45 7.74 -18.50 -7.97
N GLN A 46 7.66 -17.37 -7.28
CA GLN A 46 8.26 -17.18 -5.95
C GLN A 46 7.72 -15.88 -5.35
N MET A 47 6.98 -15.97 -4.25
CA MET A 47 6.57 -14.79 -3.49
C MET A 47 7.81 -14.19 -2.82
N PRO A 48 7.94 -12.85 -2.72
CA PRO A 48 9.02 -12.28 -1.94
C PRO A 48 8.92 -12.75 -0.49
N LYS A 49 10.04 -12.79 0.22
CA LYS A 49 10.07 -13.06 1.66
C LYS A 49 9.42 -11.87 2.37
N CYS A 50 8.11 -11.95 2.55
CA CYS A 50 7.37 -10.97 3.35
C CYS A 50 7.76 -11.17 4.81
N VAL A 51 8.43 -10.17 5.39
CA VAL A 51 8.52 -10.06 6.84
C VAL A 51 7.11 -9.71 7.31
N GLU A 52 6.60 -10.39 8.33
CA GLU A 52 5.26 -10.15 8.85
C GLU A 52 5.08 -8.65 9.14
N TYR A 53 4.22 -8.00 8.37
CA TYR A 53 3.84 -6.63 8.64
C TYR A 53 2.96 -6.65 9.88
N THR A 54 3.53 -6.30 11.03
CA THR A 54 2.75 -5.92 12.19
C THR A 54 2.23 -4.51 11.90
N PRO A 55 0.93 -4.31 11.68
CA PRO A 55 0.40 -2.96 11.59
C PRO A 55 0.74 -2.28 12.91
N HIS A 56 1.63 -1.29 12.90
CA HIS A 56 1.70 -0.36 14.01
C HIS A 56 0.30 0.22 14.12
N SER A 57 -0.34 -0.08 15.26
CA SER A 57 -1.57 0.52 15.72
C SER A 57 -1.54 2.00 15.35
N GLN A 58 -2.59 2.41 14.63
CA GLN A 58 -2.81 3.76 14.15
C GLN A 58 -2.41 4.76 15.24
N GLU A 59 -1.22 5.35 15.10
CA GLU A 59 -0.90 6.57 15.84
C GLU A 59 -1.72 7.63 15.14
N GLU A 60 -2.90 7.88 15.69
CA GLU A 60 -3.76 9.00 15.33
C GLU A 60 -2.93 10.26 15.60
N VAL A 61 -2.35 10.82 14.54
CA VAL A 61 -1.70 12.13 14.64
C VAL A 61 -2.82 13.14 14.82
N GLU A 62 -3.08 13.52 16.07
CA GLU A 62 -3.89 14.68 16.40
C GLU A 62 -3.16 15.91 15.85
N ILE A 63 -3.62 16.40 14.70
CA ILE A 63 -3.14 17.66 14.14
C ILE A 63 -3.89 18.75 14.92
N ASP A 64 -3.24 19.29 15.96
CA ASP A 64 -3.71 20.49 16.65
C ASP A 64 -3.50 21.67 15.70
N VAL A 65 -4.58 22.09 15.02
CA VAL A 65 -4.57 23.30 14.19
C VAL A 65 -4.93 24.45 15.13
N GLU A 66 -3.91 25.10 15.70
CA GLU A 66 -4.09 26.43 16.29
C GLU A 66 -4.50 27.38 15.16
N GLY A 67 -5.80 27.70 15.11
CA GLY A 67 -6.32 28.74 14.23
C GLY A 67 -5.76 30.08 14.67
N GLU A 68 -4.88 30.65 13.86
CA GLU A 68 -4.52 32.06 13.94
C GLU A 68 -5.75 32.88 13.50
N ASP A 69 -6.61 33.24 14.47
CA ASP A 69 -7.51 34.38 14.37
C ASP A 69 -6.64 35.66 14.26
N GLU A 70 -6.24 36.04 13.04
CA GLU A 70 -5.78 37.40 12.79
C GLU A 70 -6.99 38.30 12.48
N GLU A 71 -7.34 39.08 13.49
CA GLU A 71 -8.41 40.05 13.51
C GLU A 71 -8.22 41.16 12.45
N ASP A 72 -9.35 41.53 11.85
CA ASP A 72 -9.60 42.73 11.07
C ASP A 72 -9.04 43.98 11.76
N SER A 73 -8.17 44.75 11.09
CA SER A 73 -7.87 46.14 11.47
C SER A 73 -7.28 46.97 10.33
N SER A 74 -8.13 47.86 9.80
CA SER A 74 -7.89 49.16 9.13
C SER A 74 -8.13 49.25 7.63
#